data_AF-A0A833AQF6-F1
#
_entry.id   AF-A0A833AQF6-F1
#
_cell.length_a   1.000
_cell.length_b   1.000
_cell.length_c   1.000
_cell.angle_alpha   90.00
_cell.angle_beta   90.00
_cell.angle_gamma   90.00
#
_symmetry.space_group_name_H-M   'P 1'
#
loop_
_entity.id
_entity.type
_entity.pdbx_description
1 polymer ?
#
loop_
_entity_poly.entity_id
_entity_poly.type
_entity_poly.pdbx_seq_one_letter_code
_entity_poly.pdbx_strand_id
1 'polypeptide(L)' 'PYAFQAAVFSQNIDSAMYCYNRLDAAAVMINEHTAFRVDWMPFAGAKQSGYGIGGIKYTMRDMQVEKLLVLNSKGL' A
#
# COMPACT_ATOMS: atom_id res chain seq x y z
N PRO A 1 7.14 -8.47 15.08
CA PRO A 1 8.31 -8.41 14.14
C PRO A 1 7.86 -8.10 12.71
N TYR A 2 6.82 -8.78 12.24
CA TYR A 2 6.22 -8.63 10.91
C TYR A 2 4.96 -7.75 10.96
N ALA A 3 4.67 -7.06 9.86
CA ALA A 3 3.46 -6.27 9.65
C ALA A 3 3.15 -6.26 8.15
N PHE A 4 2.13 -7.01 7.73
CA PHE A 4 1.79 -7.18 6.31
C PHE A 4 0.31 -6.90 6.06
N GLN A 5 -0.53 -7.93 6.12
CA GLN A 5 -1.97 -7.80 6.03
C GLN A 5 -2.61 -8.44 7.25
N ALA A 6 -3.74 -7.89 7.70
CA ALA A 6 -4.58 -8.47 8.73
C ALA A 6 -6.02 -8.60 8.22
N ALA A 7 -6.81 -9.46 8.87
CA ALA A 7 -8.22 -9.64 8.57
C ALA A 7 -9.04 -9.58 9.85
N VAL A 8 -10.20 -8.93 9.80
CA VAL A 8 -11.15 -8.80 10.90
C VAL A 8 -12.52 -9.16 10.38
N PHE A 9 -13.17 -10.15 11.01
CA PHE A 9 -14.53 -10.54 10.69
C PHE A 9 -15.47 -9.98 11.75
N SER A 10 -16.34 -9.05 11.36
CA SER A 10 -17.27 -8.40 12.27
C SER A 10 -18.49 -7.83 11.54
N GLN A 11 -19.63 -7.86 12.20
CA GLN A 11 -20.85 -7.16 11.77
C GLN A 11 -20.99 -5.78 12.43
N ASN A 12 -20.17 -5.48 13.44
CA ASN A 12 -20.19 -4.20 14.14
C ASN A 12 -19.10 -3.27 13.57
N ILE A 13 -19.52 -2.13 13.03
CA ILE A 13 -18.62 -1.16 12.40
C ILE A 13 -17.65 -0.51 13.38
N ASP A 14 -18.07 -0.22 14.61
CA ASP A 14 -17.22 0.39 15.63
C ASP A 14 -16.09 -0.56 16.03
N SER A 15 -16.39 -1.85 16.17
CA SER A 15 -15.38 -2.89 16.41
C SER A 15 -14.42 -3.04 15.23
N ALA A 16 -14.94 -3.02 13.99
CA ALA A 16 -14.11 -3.10 12.79
C ALA A 16 -13.14 -1.90 12.70
N MET A 17 -13.64 -0.68 12.95
CA MET A 17 -12.84 0.55 12.95
C MET A 17 -11.84 0.60 14.12
N TYR A 18 -12.24 0.11 15.29
CA TYR A 18 -11.34 -0.03 16.45
C TYR A 18 -10.14 -0.91 16.10
N CYS A 19 -10.39 -2.07 15.48
CA CYS A 19 -9.35 -3.00 15.05
C CYS A 19 -8.49 -2.42 13.93
N TYR A 20 -9.10 -1.83 12.90
CA TYR A 20 -8.39 -1.14 11.81
C TYR A 20 -7.36 -0.14 12.34
N ASN A 21 -7.75 0.69 13.31
CA ASN A 21 -6.88 1.72 13.87
C ASN A 21 -5.75 1.19 14.76
N ARG A 22 -5.85 -0.04 15.28
CA ARG A 22 -4.91 -0.59 16.28
C ARG A 22 -4.06 -1.73 15.76
N LEU A 23 -4.48 -2.41 14.71
CA LEU A 23 -3.71 -3.47 14.10
C LEU A 23 -2.52 -2.87 13.35
N ASP A 24 -1.34 -3.37 13.68
CA ASP A 24 -0.09 -2.99 13.03
C ASP A 24 0.09 -3.80 11.74
N ALA A 25 -0.60 -3.37 10.69
CA ALA A 25 -0.60 -3.97 9.36
C ALA A 25 -0.69 -2.89 8.28
N ALA A 26 -0.16 -3.16 7.10
CA ALA A 26 -0.23 -2.25 5.96
C ALA A 26 -1.61 -2.23 5.30
N ALA A 27 -2.39 -3.31 5.46
CA ALA A 27 -3.80 -3.38 5.08
C ALA A 27 -4.58 -4.22 6.10
N VAL A 28 -5.81 -3.80 6.40
CA VAL A 28 -6.75 -4.57 7.24
C VAL A 28 -8.00 -4.85 6.42
N MET A 29 -8.24 -6.13 6.16
CA MET A 29 -9.40 -6.63 5.42
C MET A 29 -10.58 -6.80 6.38
N ILE A 30 -11.72 -6.18 6.10
CA ILE A 30 -12.95 -6.37 6.89
C ILE A 30 -13.85 -7.35 6.17
N ASN A 31 -14.18 -8.47 6.83
CA ASN A 31 -14.97 -9.57 6.28
C ASN A 31 -14.39 -10.17 4.98
N GLU A 32 -13.06 -10.16 4.86
CA GLU A 32 -12.33 -10.72 3.73
C GLU A 32 -10.99 -11.32 4.24
N HIS A 33 -10.49 -12.35 3.56
CA HIS A 33 -9.23 -13.03 3.90
C HIS A 33 -7.98 -12.29 3.40
N THR A 34 -6.84 -12.50 4.06
CA THR A 34 -5.58 -11.79 3.78
C THR A 34 -4.91 -12.17 2.44
N ALA A 35 -5.40 -13.18 1.74
CA ALA A 35 -4.89 -13.51 0.40
C ALA A 35 -5.64 -12.79 -0.73
N PHE A 36 -6.71 -12.05 -0.40
CA PHE A 36 -7.36 -11.16 -1.35
C PHE A 36 -6.35 -10.17 -1.92
N ARG A 37 -6.35 -10.05 -3.24
CA ARG A 37 -5.50 -9.12 -3.98
C ARG A 37 -6.08 -8.76 -5.33
N VAL A 38 -5.82 -7.54 -5.77
CA VAL A 38 -6.05 -7.08 -7.16
C VAL A 38 -4.81 -6.36 -7.65
N ASP A 39 -4.50 -6.41 -8.95
CA ASP A 39 -3.17 -6.04 -9.46
C ASP A 39 -2.80 -4.55 -9.27
N TRP A 40 -3.80 -3.69 -9.18
CA TRP A 40 -3.60 -2.25 -8.99
C TRP A 40 -3.66 -1.79 -7.54
N MET A 41 -4.00 -2.67 -6.58
CA MET A 41 -4.05 -2.27 -5.18
C MET A 41 -2.64 -1.98 -4.64
N PRO A 42 -2.49 -1.02 -3.72
CA PRO A 42 -1.25 -0.88 -2.97
C PRO A 42 -1.01 -2.14 -2.14
N PHE A 43 0.17 -2.74 -2.29
CA PHE A 43 0.56 -3.93 -1.54
C PHE A 43 1.89 -3.69 -0.86
N ALA A 44 1.90 -3.57 0.46
CA ALA A 44 3.09 -3.19 1.20
C ALA A 44 3.29 -4.09 2.42
N GLY A 45 4.56 -4.29 2.77
CA GLY A 45 4.96 -4.76 4.08
C GLY A 45 5.64 -3.65 4.85
N ALA A 46 5.55 -3.74 6.16
CA ALA A 46 6.30 -2.91 7.09
C ALA A 46 7.17 -3.79 8.00
N LYS A 47 8.17 -3.17 8.63
CA LYS A 47 9.14 -3.85 9.50
C LYS A 47 9.86 -4.97 8.74
N GLN A 48 9.86 -6.19 9.27
CA GLN A 48 10.50 -7.34 8.62
C GLN A 48 9.70 -7.89 7.44
N SER A 49 8.51 -7.34 7.13
CA SER A 49 7.69 -7.75 5.97
C SER A 49 8.08 -7.06 4.66
N GLY A 50 9.05 -6.14 4.68
CA GLY A 50 9.60 -5.51 3.48
C GLY A 50 9.56 -3.98 3.49
N TYR A 51 9.89 -3.41 2.34
CA TYR A 51 9.93 -1.97 2.08
C TYR A 51 9.22 -1.65 0.75
N GLY A 52 8.86 -0.38 0.55
CA GLY A 52 8.20 0.09 -0.68
C GLY A 52 6.73 -0.32 -0.75
N ILE A 53 6.11 -0.01 -1.90
CA ILE A 53 4.71 -0.31 -2.17
C ILE A 53 4.63 -1.00 -3.53
N GLY A 54 4.14 -2.23 -3.55
CA GLY A 54 3.80 -2.97 -4.76
C GLY A 54 2.44 -2.56 -5.35
N GLY A 55 2.15 -3.11 -6.52
CA GLY A 55 0.97 -2.78 -7.32
C GLY A 55 1.37 -1.93 -8.54
N ILE A 56 0.66 -2.08 -9.65
CA ILE A 56 1.11 -1.61 -10.99
C ILE A 56 1.63 -0.15 -10.96
N LYS A 57 0.82 0.79 -10.46
CA LYS A 57 1.19 2.22 -10.44
C LYS A 57 2.39 2.52 -9.53
N TYR A 58 2.48 1.83 -8.39
CA TYR A 58 3.52 2.06 -7.40
C TYR A 58 4.87 1.48 -7.87
N THR A 59 4.85 0.25 -8.38
CA THR A 59 6.03 -0.37 -8.98
C THR A 59 6.51 0.41 -10.20
N MET A 60 5.61 0.91 -11.06
CA MET A 60 6.02 1.77 -12.18
C MET A 60 6.77 3.02 -11.71
N ARG A 61 6.33 3.65 -10.62
CA ARG A 61 7.00 4.83 -10.05
C ARG A 61 8.38 4.46 -9.47
N ASP A 62 8.48 3.36 -8.73
CA ASP A 62 9.74 2.92 -8.11
C ASP A 62 10.76 2.42 -9.14
N MET A 63 10.29 1.93 -10.29
CA MET A 63 11.12 1.43 -11.40
C MET A 63 11.39 2.48 -12.49
N GLN A 64 10.99 3.73 -12.29
CA GLN A 64 11.26 4.84 -13.19
C GLN A 64 12.30 5.79 -12.60
N VAL A 65 13.02 6.49 -13.47
CA VAL A 65 13.96 7.55 -13.09
C VAL A 65 13.41 8.87 -13.61
N GLU A 66 13.18 9.81 -12.69
CA GLU A 66 12.78 11.16 -13.04
C GLU A 66 13.93 11.87 -13.78
N LYS A 67 13.61 12.47 -14.93
CA LYS A 67 14.58 13.21 -15.74
C LYS A 67 14.12 14.65 -15.89
N LEU A 68 14.87 15.58 -15.30
CA LEU A 68 14.62 17.00 -15.42
C LEU A 68 15.27 17.55 -16.69
N LEU A 69 14.49 18.25 -17.52
CA LEU A 69 14.98 19.16 -18.53
C LEU A 69 14.78 20.59 -18.05
N VAL A 70 15.87 21.34 -17.91
CA VAL A 70 15.82 22.80 -17.76
C VAL A 70 16.23 23.41 -19.09
N LEU A 71 15.27 24.05 -19.76
CA LEU A 71 15.50 24.74 -21.02
C LEU A 71 15.27 26.24 -20.82
N ASN A 72 16.31 27.04 -21.05
CA ASN A 72 16.20 28.49 -21.15
C ASN A 72 16.65 28.90 -22.55
N SER A 73 15.70 29.12 -23.47
CA SER A 73 15.96 29.48 -24.86
C SER A 73 15.09 30.67 -25.27
N LYS A 74 15.68 31.59 -26.06
CA LYS A 74 14.95 32.70 -26.69
C LYS A 74 14.49 32.40 -28.12
N GLY A 75 14.93 31.28 -28.71
CA GLY A 75 14.71 30.93 -30.12
C GLY A 75 14.26 29.48 -30.36
N LEU A 76 14.01 28.72 -29.29
CA LEU A 76 13.04 27.62 -29.28
C LEU A 76 11.73 28.18 -28.74
#